data_AF-A0A3G1KP90-F1
#
_entry.id   AF-A0A3G1KP90-F1
#
_cell.length_a   1.000
_cell.length_b   1.000
_cell.length_c   1.000
_cell.angle_alpha   90.00
_cell.angle_beta   90.00
_cell.angle_gamma   90.00
#
_symmetry.space_group_name_H-M   'P 1'
#
loop_
_entity.id
_entity.type
_entity.pdbx_description
1 polymer ?
#
loop_
_entity_poly.entity_id
_entity_poly.type
_entity_poly.pdbx_seq_one_letter_code
_entity_poly.pdbx_strand_id
1 'polypeptide(L)'
;MKAKILVAGILDTKGEEIKYLAQQVAAAGGVPTILELSVGKEVGWADIGLSEILSGIEKKPEDVYKVDRYQASTWVTEGAIKYVNRLVNQGEVDGIIVCGGSMGASIGTAIMQSMPIGIPKLMVTTMTSGDVRPYVGTKDICMMYPIAEAGINTLTKRILTNAAGAIVGMANSPKIDTQNDKPMIGCMMFGVTTPCVLRASKFMEEQGYEVMVNHAIGSGGMSMEQLIDDGFIKGILDITTHEIADEMLGGVLSAGPNRLTAASRKGIPQVIAPGGLDLINFGPKNTIPEHYMNQIHLPGRSIYEHNPNVTCIGILPEEAYRIAENMAKKLNEATGPAVICVPMRGWGACDLKIPDKNLGWAGPSAGPTWIADPDKPEWSLRSKRFIDGLKDYLNLDKPNIELLIVDKHMNEPEFSDLMSGILSDMLNGKWEKNSRSDLAYVQSV
;
A
#
# COMPACT_ATOMS: atom_id res chain seq x y z
N MET A 1 11.36 -1.27 -32.27
CA MET A 1 12.58 -0.58 -31.79
C MET A 1 13.24 -1.48 -30.76
N LYS A 2 14.56 -1.39 -30.57
CA LYS A 2 15.24 -2.15 -29.51
C LYS A 2 14.93 -1.50 -28.15
N ALA A 3 14.71 -2.31 -27.12
CA ALA A 3 14.44 -1.84 -25.76
C ALA A 3 15.62 -1.04 -25.18
N LYS A 4 15.36 0.16 -24.68
CA LYS A 4 16.34 1.05 -24.03
C LYS A 4 16.44 0.68 -22.54
N ILE A 5 17.59 0.19 -22.11
CA ILE A 5 17.77 -0.32 -20.74
C ILE A 5 18.80 0.54 -20.00
N LEU A 6 18.38 1.14 -18.88
CA LEU A 6 19.33 1.74 -17.95
C LEU A 6 20.07 0.63 -17.19
N VAL A 7 21.39 0.63 -17.27
CA VAL A 7 22.28 -0.29 -16.55
C VAL A 7 23.04 0.51 -15.50
N ALA A 8 22.71 0.34 -14.23
CA ALA A 8 23.19 1.21 -13.17
C ALA A 8 23.96 0.47 -12.07
N GLY A 9 24.84 1.19 -11.38
CA GLY A 9 25.58 0.68 -10.24
C GLY A 9 26.58 1.68 -9.67
N ILE A 10 27.22 1.31 -8.57
CA ILE A 10 28.31 2.10 -7.96
C ILE A 10 29.59 1.79 -8.75
N LEU A 11 29.91 2.62 -9.74
CA LEU A 11 30.90 2.29 -10.77
C LEU A 11 32.35 2.37 -10.30
N ASP A 12 32.64 3.18 -9.28
CA ASP A 12 33.97 3.27 -8.68
C ASP A 12 34.43 1.97 -7.99
N THR A 13 33.49 1.08 -7.69
CA THR A 13 33.75 -0.23 -7.08
C THR A 13 33.31 -1.41 -7.94
N LYS A 14 32.28 -1.25 -8.79
CA LYS A 14 31.72 -2.32 -9.64
C LYS A 14 31.70 -1.99 -11.14
N GLY A 15 32.58 -1.10 -11.58
CA GLY A 15 32.62 -0.63 -12.96
C GLY A 15 32.76 -1.75 -13.99
N GLU A 16 33.58 -2.76 -13.72
CA GLU A 16 33.78 -3.88 -14.65
C GLU A 16 32.55 -4.77 -14.75
N GLU A 17 31.89 -5.11 -13.64
CA GLU A 17 30.65 -5.88 -13.63
C GLU A 17 29.53 -5.15 -14.38
N ILE A 18 29.42 -3.83 -14.21
CA ILE A 18 28.42 -3.02 -14.92
C ILE A 18 28.73 -2.93 -16.42
N LYS A 19 29.99 -2.76 -16.83
CA LYS A 19 30.38 -2.84 -18.25
C LYS A 19 30.03 -4.19 -18.85
N TYR A 20 30.33 -5.28 -18.14
CA TYR A 20 29.98 -6.62 -18.59
C TYR A 20 28.45 -6.79 -18.71
N LEU A 21 27.69 -6.33 -17.72
CA LEU A 21 26.24 -6.38 -17.75
C LEU A 21 25.66 -5.61 -18.93
N ALA A 22 26.16 -4.39 -19.20
CA ALA A 22 25.77 -3.58 -20.35
C ALA A 22 26.09 -4.30 -21.68
N GLN A 23 27.27 -4.92 -21.80
CA GLN A 23 27.60 -5.74 -22.97
C GLN A 23 26.62 -6.90 -23.16
N GLN A 24 26.21 -7.57 -22.08
CA GLN A 24 25.23 -8.66 -22.15
C GLN A 24 23.82 -8.17 -22.49
N VAL A 25 23.42 -6.98 -22.02
CA VAL A 25 22.15 -6.32 -22.42
C VAL A 25 22.15 -6.04 -23.93
N ALA A 26 23.25 -5.51 -24.46
CA ALA A 26 23.40 -5.30 -25.90
C ALA A 26 23.36 -6.61 -26.69
N ALA A 27 24.03 -7.66 -26.20
CA ALA A 27 24.03 -9.00 -26.81
C ALA A 27 22.65 -9.66 -26.80
N ALA A 28 21.83 -9.39 -25.77
CA ALA A 28 20.44 -9.85 -25.68
C ALA A 28 19.48 -9.06 -26.60
N GLY A 29 19.95 -8.02 -27.29
CA GLY A 29 19.16 -7.23 -28.24
C GLY A 29 18.62 -5.91 -27.70
N GLY A 30 18.97 -5.52 -26.46
CA GLY A 30 18.68 -4.21 -25.89
C GLY A 30 19.66 -3.12 -26.33
N VAL A 31 19.40 -1.89 -25.92
CA VAL A 31 20.30 -0.73 -26.04
C VAL A 31 20.63 -0.27 -24.62
N PRO A 32 21.83 -0.59 -24.09
CA PRO A 32 22.20 -0.19 -22.75
C PRO A 32 22.58 1.30 -22.70
N THR A 33 22.23 1.96 -21.60
CA THR A 33 22.78 3.26 -21.19
C THR A 33 23.28 3.13 -19.75
N ILE A 34 24.56 3.37 -19.53
CA ILE A 34 25.21 3.19 -18.24
C ILE A 34 25.00 4.41 -17.36
N LEU A 35 24.37 4.19 -16.20
CA LEU A 35 24.10 5.19 -15.18
C LEU A 35 25.01 5.01 -13.97
N GLU A 36 25.77 6.05 -13.62
CA GLU A 36 26.63 6.04 -12.46
C GLU A 36 25.89 6.37 -11.16
N LEU A 37 26.06 5.53 -10.14
CA LEU A 37 25.53 5.72 -8.78
C LEU A 37 26.66 5.73 -7.73
N SER A 38 27.88 6.10 -8.13
CA SER A 38 29.06 6.10 -7.25
C SER A 38 28.85 7.05 -6.06
N VAL A 39 29.21 6.58 -4.87
CA VAL A 39 29.21 7.37 -3.62
C VAL A 39 30.62 7.76 -3.17
N GLY A 40 31.65 7.22 -3.85
CA GLY A 40 33.02 7.69 -3.78
C GLY A 40 33.25 8.63 -4.96
N LYS A 41 34.08 8.24 -5.94
CA LYS A 41 34.55 9.13 -7.01
C LYS A 41 33.82 8.88 -8.33
N GLU A 42 33.52 9.95 -9.08
CA GLU A 42 33.06 9.85 -10.46
C GLU A 42 34.09 9.16 -11.36
N VAL A 43 33.64 8.18 -12.16
CA VAL A 43 34.54 7.38 -13.00
C VAL A 43 34.85 8.00 -14.37
N GLY A 44 34.00 8.92 -14.84
CA GLY A 44 34.22 9.72 -16.05
C GLY A 44 34.05 9.00 -17.39
N TRP A 45 33.57 7.75 -17.40
CA TRP A 45 33.31 6.97 -18.61
C TRP A 45 31.86 6.48 -18.75
N ALA A 46 31.00 6.75 -17.76
CA ALA A 46 29.58 6.41 -17.83
C ALA A 46 28.85 7.28 -18.87
N ASP A 47 27.77 6.77 -19.45
CA ASP A 47 26.94 7.55 -20.37
C ASP A 47 26.21 8.68 -19.61
N ILE A 48 25.77 8.38 -18.39
CA ILE A 48 25.20 9.34 -17.44
C ILE A 48 26.06 9.31 -16.17
N GLY A 49 26.85 10.36 -15.98
CA GLY A 49 27.80 10.49 -14.86
C GLY A 49 27.19 11.04 -13.58
N LEU A 50 27.96 10.94 -12.50
CA LEU A 50 27.61 11.48 -11.18
C LEU A 50 27.37 13.01 -11.22
N SER A 51 28.16 13.74 -12.01
CA SER A 51 28.02 15.18 -12.21
C SER A 51 26.63 15.57 -12.74
N GLU A 52 26.10 14.77 -13.67
CA GLU A 52 24.83 15.05 -14.31
C GLU A 52 23.65 14.81 -13.36
N ILE A 53 23.65 13.71 -12.62
CA ILE A 53 22.58 13.40 -11.67
C ILE A 53 22.56 14.37 -10.48
N LEU A 54 23.72 14.80 -9.98
CA LEU A 54 23.81 15.71 -8.83
C LEU A 54 23.41 17.15 -9.17
N SER A 55 23.53 17.55 -10.44
CA SER A 55 23.11 18.88 -10.89
C SER A 55 21.62 19.16 -10.61
N GLY A 56 20.78 18.12 -10.64
CA GLY A 56 19.33 18.22 -10.35
C GLY A 56 18.99 18.48 -8.88
N ILE A 57 19.98 18.49 -7.99
CA ILE A 57 19.85 18.81 -6.57
C ILE A 57 20.85 19.88 -6.12
N GLU A 58 21.40 20.64 -7.06
CA GLU A 58 22.37 21.72 -6.80
C GLU A 58 23.63 21.23 -6.06
N LYS A 59 24.06 19.99 -6.32
CA LYS A 59 25.30 19.40 -5.79
C LYS A 59 26.31 19.14 -6.89
N LYS A 60 27.57 19.03 -6.50
CA LYS A 60 28.67 18.60 -7.38
C LYS A 60 29.30 17.31 -6.82
N PRO A 61 30.00 16.52 -7.64
CA PRO A 61 30.70 15.33 -7.16
C PRO A 61 31.62 15.61 -5.98
N GLU A 62 32.30 16.77 -5.95
CA GLU A 62 33.20 17.13 -4.84
C GLU A 62 32.48 17.27 -3.50
N ASP A 63 31.17 17.51 -3.49
CA ASP A 63 30.40 17.56 -2.25
C ASP A 63 30.16 16.16 -1.69
N VAL A 64 29.87 15.18 -2.55
CA VAL A 64 29.72 13.76 -2.20
C VAL A 64 31.00 13.23 -1.54
N TYR A 65 32.17 13.66 -2.02
CA TYR A 65 33.47 13.18 -1.53
C TYR A 65 33.80 13.66 -0.11
N LYS A 66 33.12 14.70 0.38
CA LYS A 66 33.39 15.35 1.67
C LYS A 66 32.54 14.82 2.81
N VAL A 67 31.56 13.98 2.53
CA VAL A 67 30.61 13.46 3.52
C VAL A 67 30.77 11.95 3.70
N ASP A 68 30.17 11.41 4.75
CA ASP A 68 30.14 9.97 4.94
C ASP A 68 29.28 9.28 3.86
N ARG A 69 29.43 7.96 3.73
CA ARG A 69 28.74 7.18 2.70
C ARG A 69 27.22 7.24 2.80
N TYR A 70 26.65 7.40 4.00
CA TYR A 70 25.21 7.47 4.18
C TYR A 70 24.67 8.78 3.59
N GLN A 71 25.28 9.90 3.95
CA GLN A 71 24.91 11.21 3.42
C GLN A 71 25.16 11.30 1.91
N ALA A 72 26.29 10.78 1.44
CA ALA A 72 26.61 10.65 0.01
C ALA A 72 25.52 9.87 -0.74
N SER A 73 25.15 8.68 -0.24
CA SER A 73 24.13 7.84 -0.87
C SER A 73 22.77 8.52 -0.92
N THR A 74 22.43 9.36 0.06
CA THR A 74 21.17 10.12 0.09
C THR A 74 21.11 11.13 -1.06
N TRP A 75 22.18 11.91 -1.26
CA TRP A 75 22.25 12.89 -2.35
C TRP A 75 22.26 12.22 -3.73
N VAL A 76 23.03 11.14 -3.88
CA VAL A 76 23.05 10.35 -5.13
C VAL A 76 21.65 9.80 -5.44
N THR A 77 20.96 9.26 -4.43
CA THR A 77 19.61 8.73 -4.60
C THR A 77 18.62 9.81 -5.03
N GLU A 78 18.63 10.97 -4.38
CA GLU A 78 17.72 12.08 -4.72
C GLU A 78 17.94 12.58 -6.16
N GLY A 79 19.21 12.81 -6.54
CA GLY A 79 19.58 13.24 -7.89
C GLY A 79 19.21 12.20 -8.95
N ALA A 80 19.51 10.93 -8.69
CA ALA A 80 19.21 9.84 -9.61
C ALA A 80 17.69 9.62 -9.78
N ILE A 81 16.89 9.72 -8.72
CA ILE A 81 15.42 9.66 -8.82
C ILE A 81 14.88 10.76 -9.74
N LYS A 82 15.30 12.02 -9.54
CA LYS A 82 14.89 13.16 -10.39
C LYS A 82 15.28 12.92 -11.84
N TYR A 83 16.51 12.48 -12.08
CA TYR A 83 17.03 12.27 -13.41
C TYR A 83 16.34 11.11 -14.14
N VAL A 84 16.22 9.94 -13.50
CA VAL A 84 15.60 8.75 -14.10
C VAL A 84 14.12 8.98 -14.38
N ASN A 85 13.38 9.63 -13.46
CA ASN A 85 11.97 9.95 -13.71
C ASN A 85 11.78 10.90 -14.89
N ARG A 86 12.71 11.83 -15.11
CA ARG A 86 12.70 12.67 -16.32
C ARG A 86 12.84 11.80 -17.59
N LEU A 87 13.79 10.87 -17.61
CA LEU A 87 13.98 9.97 -18.76
C LEU A 87 12.77 9.05 -19.00
N VAL A 88 12.19 8.50 -17.93
CA VAL A 88 10.97 7.68 -17.99
C VAL A 88 9.82 8.49 -18.60
N ASN A 89 9.60 9.71 -18.14
CA ASN A 89 8.55 10.60 -18.67
C ASN A 89 8.79 10.99 -20.14
N GLN A 90 10.04 10.97 -20.61
CA GLN A 90 10.42 11.23 -22.00
C GLN A 90 10.31 9.97 -22.90
N GLY A 91 9.98 8.79 -22.35
CA GLY A 91 9.97 7.53 -23.10
C GLY A 91 11.38 7.09 -23.53
N GLU A 92 12.39 7.47 -22.76
CA GLU A 92 13.80 7.14 -23.03
C GLU A 92 14.28 5.89 -22.28
N VAL A 93 13.43 5.30 -21.43
CA VAL A 93 13.74 4.12 -20.62
C VAL A 93 12.60 3.10 -20.74
N ASP A 94 12.91 1.92 -21.28
CA ASP A 94 12.00 0.77 -21.36
C ASP A 94 12.24 -0.23 -20.22
N GLY A 95 13.28 -0.05 -19.43
CA GLY A 95 13.58 -0.86 -18.24
C GLY A 95 14.85 -0.43 -17.53
N ILE A 96 15.00 -0.83 -16.28
CA ILE A 96 16.20 -0.58 -15.47
C ILE A 96 16.72 -1.87 -14.85
N ILE A 97 18.04 -2.05 -14.90
CA ILE A 97 18.75 -3.08 -14.17
C ILE A 97 19.85 -2.44 -13.31
N VAL A 98 19.87 -2.73 -12.02
CA VAL A 98 20.92 -2.25 -11.09
C VAL A 98 21.64 -3.46 -10.51
N CYS A 99 22.97 -3.42 -10.45
CA CYS A 99 23.78 -4.45 -9.80
C CYS A 99 24.62 -3.86 -8.66
N GLY A 100 24.50 -4.42 -7.46
CA GLY A 100 25.21 -3.91 -6.29
C GLY A 100 24.99 -4.72 -5.01
N GLY A 101 25.87 -4.52 -4.02
CA GLY A 101 25.65 -5.00 -2.65
C GLY A 101 24.56 -4.19 -1.93
N SER A 102 24.56 -4.18 -0.59
CA SER A 102 23.53 -3.48 0.20
C SER A 102 23.33 -2.01 -0.18
N MET A 103 24.41 -1.23 -0.31
CA MET A 103 24.32 0.20 -0.65
C MET A 103 23.78 0.43 -2.06
N GLY A 104 24.25 -0.36 -3.03
CA GLY A 104 23.75 -0.28 -4.42
C GLY A 104 22.30 -0.73 -4.53
N ALA A 105 21.87 -1.69 -3.72
CA ALA A 105 20.47 -2.07 -3.60
C ALA A 105 19.62 -0.94 -3.05
N SER A 106 20.03 -0.31 -1.93
CA SER A 106 19.26 0.80 -1.36
C SER A 106 19.07 1.95 -2.34
N ILE A 107 20.12 2.38 -3.05
CA ILE A 107 20.03 3.46 -4.06
C ILE A 107 19.20 2.98 -5.27
N GLY A 108 19.55 1.82 -5.82
CA GLY A 108 18.92 1.28 -7.03
C GLY A 108 17.43 1.03 -6.86
N THR A 109 17.02 0.43 -5.74
CA THR A 109 15.61 0.16 -5.50
C THR A 109 14.82 1.41 -5.12
N ALA A 110 15.43 2.42 -4.50
CA ALA A 110 14.76 3.71 -4.31
C ALA A 110 14.44 4.39 -5.65
N ILE A 111 15.35 4.30 -6.63
CA ILE A 111 15.09 4.75 -8.01
C ILE A 111 13.93 3.94 -8.61
N MET A 112 14.01 2.61 -8.56
CA MET A 112 12.96 1.71 -9.08
C MET A 112 11.60 1.95 -8.41
N GLN A 113 11.58 2.25 -7.12
CA GLN A 113 10.36 2.55 -6.36
C GLN A 113 9.68 3.84 -6.81
N SER A 114 10.43 4.78 -7.36
CA SER A 114 9.88 6.03 -7.92
C SER A 114 9.30 5.86 -9.32
N MET A 115 9.58 4.75 -10.01
CA MET A 115 9.11 4.49 -11.36
C MET A 115 7.66 3.93 -11.36
N PRO A 116 6.88 4.18 -12.43
CA PRO A 116 5.56 3.58 -12.60
C PRO A 116 5.56 2.05 -12.58
N ILE A 117 4.50 1.44 -12.04
CA ILE A 117 4.26 0.00 -12.14
C ILE A 117 4.15 -0.41 -13.62
N GLY A 118 4.68 -1.57 -13.97
CA GLY A 118 4.65 -2.13 -15.33
C GLY A 118 5.92 -1.87 -16.13
N ILE A 119 6.73 -0.86 -15.79
CA ILE A 119 8.07 -0.71 -16.37
C ILE A 119 8.99 -1.78 -15.75
N PRO A 120 9.70 -2.60 -16.54
CA PRO A 120 10.63 -3.60 -16.03
C PRO A 120 11.72 -3.03 -15.09
N LYS A 121 11.81 -3.60 -13.89
CA LYS A 121 12.78 -3.23 -12.84
C LYS A 121 13.46 -4.49 -12.30
N LEU A 122 14.77 -4.61 -12.49
CA LEU A 122 15.55 -5.76 -12.01
C LEU A 122 16.72 -5.34 -11.12
N MET A 123 16.68 -5.72 -9.84
CA MET A 123 17.78 -5.52 -8.91
C MET A 123 18.58 -6.81 -8.76
N VAL A 124 19.86 -6.79 -9.13
CA VAL A 124 20.81 -7.87 -8.90
C VAL A 124 21.61 -7.56 -7.63
N THR A 125 21.29 -8.24 -6.52
CA THR A 125 21.92 -7.92 -5.23
C THR A 125 22.10 -9.11 -4.30
N THR A 126 23.20 -9.08 -3.55
CA THR A 126 23.50 -10.02 -2.45
C THR A 126 22.49 -9.96 -1.31
N MET A 127 21.67 -8.90 -1.22
CA MET A 127 20.59 -8.77 -0.24
C MET A 127 19.32 -9.58 -0.58
N THR A 128 19.23 -10.18 -1.78
CA THR A 128 18.03 -10.88 -2.24
C THR A 128 17.65 -12.08 -1.37
N SER A 129 18.65 -12.79 -0.82
CA SER A 129 18.42 -13.94 0.08
C SER A 129 18.24 -13.50 1.54
N GLY A 130 17.38 -12.49 1.77
CA GLY A 130 17.13 -11.88 3.08
C GLY A 130 15.77 -11.19 3.16
N ASP A 131 15.60 -10.22 4.06
CA ASP A 131 14.42 -9.37 4.09
C ASP A 131 14.46 -8.39 2.92
N VAL A 132 13.56 -8.59 1.96
CA VAL A 132 13.47 -7.77 0.75
C VAL A 132 12.39 -6.69 0.81
N ARG A 133 11.59 -6.63 1.89
CA ARG A 133 10.46 -5.69 2.01
C ARG A 133 10.88 -4.23 1.83
N PRO A 134 11.99 -3.74 2.42
CA PRO A 134 12.41 -2.34 2.26
C PRO A 134 12.84 -1.99 0.82
N TYR A 135 13.31 -2.98 0.06
CA TYR A 135 13.79 -2.80 -1.32
C TYR A 135 12.65 -2.87 -2.34
N VAL A 136 11.73 -3.82 -2.20
CA VAL A 136 10.60 -3.97 -3.14
C VAL A 136 9.53 -2.90 -2.87
N GLY A 137 9.22 -2.63 -1.60
CA GLY A 137 8.14 -1.72 -1.23
C GLY A 137 6.80 -2.18 -1.80
N THR A 138 6.15 -1.30 -2.54
CA THR A 138 4.85 -1.51 -3.20
C THR A 138 4.95 -1.61 -4.73
N LYS A 139 6.16 -1.73 -5.27
CA LYS A 139 6.41 -1.80 -6.71
C LYS A 139 6.72 -3.23 -7.17
N ASP A 140 6.58 -3.45 -8.46
CA ASP A 140 6.85 -4.69 -9.19
C ASP A 140 8.35 -4.90 -9.46
N ILE A 141 9.18 -4.77 -8.43
CA ILE A 141 10.64 -4.95 -8.53
C ILE A 141 11.00 -6.44 -8.49
N CYS A 142 11.68 -6.91 -9.54
CA CYS A 142 12.28 -8.24 -9.56
C CYS A 142 13.65 -8.21 -8.87
N MET A 143 13.92 -9.17 -7.98
CA MET A 143 15.19 -9.29 -7.27
C MET A 143 15.90 -10.58 -7.71
N MET A 144 17.19 -10.48 -8.06
CA MET A 144 18.03 -11.62 -8.45
C MET A 144 19.28 -11.72 -7.56
N TYR A 145 19.50 -12.89 -6.97
CA TYR A 145 20.67 -13.14 -6.12
C TYR A 145 21.92 -13.49 -6.98
N PRO A 146 23.01 -12.69 -6.94
CA PRO A 146 24.21 -12.93 -7.75
C PRO A 146 25.12 -14.01 -7.18
N ILE A 147 24.82 -14.55 -5.98
CA ILE A 147 25.62 -15.51 -5.20
C ILE A 147 26.95 -14.93 -4.70
N ALA A 148 27.76 -14.34 -5.57
CA ALA A 148 29.04 -13.73 -5.22
C ALA A 148 28.94 -12.20 -5.21
N GLU A 149 29.69 -11.58 -4.30
CA GLU A 149 29.70 -10.12 -4.13
C GLU A 149 30.44 -9.41 -5.27
N ALA A 150 31.58 -9.92 -5.73
CA ALA A 150 32.44 -9.21 -6.67
C ALA A 150 33.16 -10.13 -7.65
N GLY A 151 33.58 -9.53 -8.77
CA GLY A 151 34.42 -10.13 -9.78
C GLY A 151 33.63 -10.82 -10.89
N ILE A 152 34.24 -10.80 -12.09
CA ILE A 152 33.73 -11.46 -13.29
C ILE A 152 34.42 -12.82 -13.43
N ASN A 153 33.78 -13.87 -12.91
CA ASN A 153 34.23 -15.25 -13.00
C ASN A 153 33.20 -16.11 -13.76
N THR A 154 33.51 -17.39 -13.96
CA THR A 154 32.63 -18.31 -14.72
C THR A 154 31.19 -18.35 -14.20
N LEU A 155 31.00 -18.22 -12.89
CA LEU A 155 29.68 -18.22 -12.27
C LEU A 155 28.99 -16.86 -12.43
N THR A 156 29.65 -15.76 -12.05
CA THR A 156 29.02 -14.44 -12.10
C THR A 156 28.72 -13.98 -13.52
N LYS A 157 29.56 -14.35 -14.51
CA LYS A 157 29.26 -14.15 -15.94
C LYS A 157 27.90 -14.75 -16.31
N ARG A 158 27.67 -16.01 -15.96
CA ARG A 158 26.42 -16.72 -16.27
C ARG A 158 25.21 -16.04 -15.63
N ILE A 159 25.33 -15.61 -14.38
CA ILE A 159 24.23 -14.96 -13.65
C ILE A 159 23.94 -13.56 -14.23
N LEU A 160 24.97 -12.75 -14.48
CA LEU A 160 24.79 -11.43 -15.08
C LEU A 160 24.27 -11.50 -16.53
N THR A 161 24.67 -12.51 -17.31
CA THR A 161 24.08 -12.77 -18.63
C THR A 161 22.59 -13.13 -18.51
N ASN A 162 22.20 -13.96 -17.55
CA ASN A 162 20.80 -14.27 -17.30
C ASN A 162 20.01 -13.03 -16.89
N ALA A 163 20.58 -12.17 -16.04
CA ALA A 163 19.96 -10.91 -15.60
C ALA A 163 19.73 -9.96 -16.79
N ALA A 164 20.73 -9.82 -17.67
CA ALA A 164 20.61 -9.05 -18.91
C ALA A 164 19.53 -9.60 -19.84
N GLY A 165 19.49 -10.92 -20.04
CA GLY A 165 18.44 -11.57 -20.83
C GLY A 165 17.04 -11.36 -20.22
N ALA A 166 16.92 -11.43 -18.89
CA ALA A 166 15.67 -11.22 -18.18
C ALA A 166 15.13 -9.80 -18.36
N ILE A 167 15.95 -8.77 -18.12
CA ILE A 167 15.49 -7.38 -18.26
C ILE A 167 15.13 -7.02 -19.71
N VAL A 168 15.91 -7.49 -20.68
CA VAL A 168 15.60 -7.29 -22.11
C VAL A 168 14.35 -8.07 -22.52
N GLY A 169 14.15 -9.28 -22.01
CA GLY A 169 12.94 -10.06 -22.22
C GLY A 169 11.70 -9.38 -21.67
N MET A 170 11.76 -8.89 -20.42
CA MET A 170 10.68 -8.13 -19.80
C MET A 170 10.33 -6.86 -20.59
N ALA A 171 11.34 -6.10 -21.03
CA ALA A 171 11.13 -4.88 -21.82
C ALA A 171 10.61 -5.13 -23.25
N ASN A 172 10.75 -6.35 -23.77
CA ASN A 172 10.19 -6.76 -25.05
C ASN A 172 8.95 -7.66 -24.89
N SER A 173 8.30 -7.65 -23.73
CA SER A 173 7.08 -8.43 -23.50
C SER A 173 6.03 -8.10 -24.57
N PRO A 174 5.20 -9.09 -24.96
CA PRO A 174 4.12 -8.86 -25.90
C PRO A 174 3.23 -7.69 -25.44
N LYS A 175 2.75 -6.90 -26.40
CA LYS A 175 1.75 -5.87 -26.09
C LYS A 175 0.50 -6.53 -25.54
N ILE A 176 -0.02 -5.97 -24.46
CA ILE A 176 -1.30 -6.37 -23.88
C ILE A 176 -2.42 -5.76 -24.74
N ASP A 177 -3.45 -6.55 -25.03
CA ASP A 177 -4.66 -6.05 -25.66
C ASP A 177 -5.58 -5.47 -24.59
N THR A 178 -5.76 -4.15 -24.62
CA THR A 178 -6.55 -3.40 -23.62
C THR A 178 -7.93 -2.98 -24.14
N GLN A 179 -8.37 -3.51 -25.29
CA GLN A 179 -9.63 -3.11 -25.93
C GLN A 179 -10.88 -3.36 -25.06
N ASN A 180 -10.83 -4.34 -24.16
CA ASN A 180 -11.97 -4.73 -23.31
C ASN A 180 -11.70 -4.49 -21.82
N ASP A 181 -10.69 -3.68 -21.48
CA ASP A 181 -10.36 -3.37 -20.08
C ASP A 181 -11.55 -2.67 -19.42
N LYS A 182 -11.92 -3.16 -18.24
CA LYS A 182 -12.95 -2.54 -17.42
C LYS A 182 -12.32 -1.57 -16.43
N PRO A 183 -13.04 -0.54 -15.99
CA PRO A 183 -12.58 0.27 -14.87
C PRO A 183 -12.36 -0.61 -13.64
N MET A 184 -11.16 -0.53 -13.07
CA MET A 184 -10.78 -1.28 -11.88
C MET A 184 -11.12 -0.51 -10.60
N ILE A 185 -11.72 -1.18 -9.63
CA ILE A 185 -11.96 -0.64 -8.28
C ILE A 185 -11.15 -1.44 -7.25
N GLY A 186 -10.75 -0.75 -6.18
CA GLY A 186 -10.07 -1.37 -5.05
C GLY A 186 -11.08 -1.82 -3.99
N CYS A 187 -10.80 -2.93 -3.31
CA CYS A 187 -11.58 -3.39 -2.17
C CYS A 187 -10.66 -3.92 -1.07
N MET A 188 -10.75 -3.34 0.13
CA MET A 188 -9.90 -3.74 1.26
C MET A 188 -10.57 -4.80 2.12
N MET A 189 -9.84 -5.89 2.42
CA MET A 189 -10.36 -7.07 3.10
C MET A 189 -9.53 -7.47 4.31
N PHE A 190 -10.21 -7.96 5.35
CA PHE A 190 -9.63 -8.79 6.40
C PHE A 190 -10.51 -9.99 6.70
N GLY A 191 -9.97 -11.03 7.36
CA GLY A 191 -10.70 -12.28 7.63
C GLY A 191 -12.07 -12.04 8.29
N VAL A 192 -12.14 -11.11 9.24
CA VAL A 192 -13.35 -10.72 9.98
C VAL A 192 -14.40 -9.94 9.17
N THR A 193 -14.05 -9.53 7.95
CA THR A 193 -14.87 -8.70 7.04
C THR A 193 -15.24 -9.42 5.73
N THR A 194 -14.78 -10.66 5.58
CA THR A 194 -14.90 -11.46 4.34
C THR A 194 -16.32 -11.48 3.77
N PRO A 195 -17.40 -11.68 4.56
CA PRO A 195 -18.76 -11.70 4.02
C PRO A 195 -19.15 -10.39 3.32
N CYS A 196 -18.82 -9.24 3.92
CA CYS A 196 -19.11 -7.92 3.36
C CYS A 196 -18.34 -7.68 2.06
N VAL A 197 -17.04 -7.98 2.06
CA VAL A 197 -16.15 -7.77 0.92
C VAL A 197 -16.54 -8.63 -0.27
N LEU A 198 -16.73 -9.94 -0.07
CA LEU A 198 -17.06 -10.84 -1.19
C LEU A 198 -18.39 -10.47 -1.86
N ARG A 199 -19.38 -10.05 -1.07
CA ARG A 199 -20.66 -9.59 -1.61
C ARG A 199 -20.52 -8.28 -2.37
N ALA A 200 -19.80 -7.31 -1.82
CA ALA A 200 -19.61 -6.01 -2.46
C ALA A 200 -18.79 -6.13 -3.75
N SER A 201 -17.73 -6.94 -3.74
CA SER A 201 -16.93 -7.23 -4.93
C SER A 201 -17.77 -7.87 -6.03
N LYS A 202 -18.57 -8.89 -5.68
CA LYS A 202 -19.46 -9.54 -6.65
C LYS A 202 -20.46 -8.56 -7.27
N PHE A 203 -21.06 -7.67 -6.47
CA PHE A 203 -21.95 -6.63 -7.00
C PHE A 203 -21.23 -5.73 -8.00
N MET A 204 -20.01 -5.26 -7.69
CA MET A 204 -19.24 -4.41 -8.61
C MET A 204 -18.85 -5.14 -9.90
N GLU A 205 -18.50 -6.43 -9.84
CA GLU A 205 -18.26 -7.27 -11.02
C GLU A 205 -19.51 -7.38 -11.91
N GLU A 206 -20.69 -7.58 -11.31
CA GLU A 206 -21.98 -7.61 -12.00
C GLU A 206 -22.33 -6.25 -12.64
N GLN A 207 -21.85 -5.13 -12.09
CA GLN A 207 -21.96 -3.80 -12.67
C GLN A 207 -20.92 -3.52 -13.78
N GLY A 208 -20.04 -4.47 -14.09
CA GLY A 208 -19.08 -4.36 -15.18
C GLY A 208 -17.73 -3.76 -14.80
N TYR A 209 -17.38 -3.75 -13.50
CA TYR A 209 -16.06 -3.34 -13.02
C TYR A 209 -15.12 -4.54 -12.85
N GLU A 210 -13.81 -4.29 -12.92
CA GLU A 210 -12.81 -5.21 -12.37
C GLU A 210 -12.60 -4.90 -10.89
N VAL A 211 -12.47 -5.92 -10.05
CA VAL A 211 -12.30 -5.73 -8.60
C VAL A 211 -10.98 -6.31 -8.13
N MET A 212 -10.14 -5.45 -7.56
CA MET A 212 -8.90 -5.86 -6.91
C MET A 212 -9.10 -5.90 -5.39
N VAL A 213 -9.18 -7.12 -4.86
CA VAL A 213 -9.31 -7.35 -3.41
C VAL A 213 -7.92 -7.48 -2.78
N ASN A 214 -7.58 -6.55 -1.90
CA ASN A 214 -6.31 -6.57 -1.16
C ASN A 214 -6.53 -6.93 0.30
N HIS A 215 -5.68 -7.83 0.80
CA HIS A 215 -5.64 -8.16 2.21
C HIS A 215 -5.01 -6.99 2.99
N ALA A 216 -5.76 -6.41 3.92
CA ALA A 216 -5.26 -5.39 4.84
C ALA A 216 -4.27 -6.04 5.82
N ILE A 217 -2.98 -6.01 5.52
CA ILE A 217 -1.89 -6.59 6.33
C ILE A 217 -0.67 -5.64 6.38
N GLY A 218 -0.94 -4.35 6.27
CA GLY A 218 0.04 -3.28 6.11
C GLY A 218 0.45 -3.13 4.66
N SER A 219 1.09 -4.16 4.08
CA SER A 219 1.53 -4.12 2.69
C SER A 219 0.36 -3.99 1.70
N GLY A 220 -0.81 -4.56 2.01
CA GLY A 220 -1.98 -4.46 1.16
C GLY A 220 -2.53 -3.05 1.05
N GLY A 221 -2.67 -2.34 2.19
CA GLY A 221 -3.04 -0.92 2.21
C GLY A 221 -2.01 -0.04 1.52
N MET A 222 -0.73 -0.22 1.82
CA MET A 222 0.35 0.53 1.13
C MET A 222 0.29 0.34 -0.39
N SER A 223 0.05 -0.89 -0.85
CA SER A 223 -0.08 -1.20 -2.28
C SER A 223 -1.32 -0.56 -2.88
N MET A 224 -2.45 -0.55 -2.17
CA MET A 224 -3.67 0.09 -2.62
C MET A 224 -3.50 1.60 -2.79
N GLU A 225 -2.88 2.29 -1.81
CA GLU A 225 -2.57 3.72 -1.93
C GLU A 225 -1.69 4.00 -3.16
N GLN A 226 -0.66 3.17 -3.40
CA GLN A 226 0.20 3.31 -4.57
C GLN A 226 -0.55 3.08 -5.89
N LEU A 227 -1.44 2.11 -5.95
CA LEU A 227 -2.22 1.79 -7.16
C LEU A 227 -3.25 2.88 -7.48
N ILE A 228 -3.76 3.57 -6.46
CA ILE A 228 -4.55 4.79 -6.62
C ILE A 228 -3.69 5.93 -7.18
N ASP A 229 -2.50 6.13 -6.64
CA ASP A 229 -1.57 7.17 -7.11
C ASP A 229 -1.13 6.96 -8.56
N ASP A 230 -0.83 5.71 -8.93
CA ASP A 230 -0.47 5.29 -10.28
C ASP A 230 -1.68 5.31 -11.24
N GLY A 231 -2.90 5.48 -10.72
CA GLY A 231 -4.12 5.70 -11.50
C GLY A 231 -4.81 4.43 -12.02
N PHE A 232 -4.42 3.25 -11.52
CA PHE A 232 -5.09 1.98 -11.84
C PHE A 232 -6.50 1.92 -11.25
N ILE A 233 -6.65 2.40 -10.01
CA ILE A 233 -7.90 2.34 -9.27
C ILE A 233 -8.76 3.57 -9.56
N LYS A 234 -10.01 3.35 -10.01
CA LYS A 234 -10.97 4.40 -10.36
C LYS A 234 -11.96 4.72 -9.23
N GLY A 235 -12.09 3.83 -8.26
CA GLY A 235 -12.88 4.01 -7.04
C GLY A 235 -12.51 2.95 -6.01
N ILE A 236 -12.83 3.18 -4.74
CA ILE A 236 -12.45 2.25 -3.66
C ILE A 236 -13.60 1.98 -2.70
N LEU A 237 -13.80 0.69 -2.42
CA LEU A 237 -14.52 0.17 -1.26
C LEU A 237 -13.50 -0.07 -0.15
N ASP A 238 -13.27 0.95 0.66
CA ASP A 238 -12.36 0.85 1.80
C ASP A 238 -13.09 0.29 3.02
N ILE A 239 -13.59 -0.94 2.86
CA ILE A 239 -14.39 -1.65 3.87
C ILE A 239 -13.55 -1.93 5.12
N THR A 240 -12.28 -2.27 4.92
CA THR A 240 -11.37 -2.70 5.99
C THR A 240 -10.23 -1.73 6.17
N THR A 241 -10.28 -0.95 7.24
CA THR A 241 -9.35 0.14 7.54
C THR A 241 -8.44 -0.14 8.75
N HIS A 242 -8.43 -1.38 9.25
CA HIS A 242 -7.74 -1.77 10.49
C HIS A 242 -6.25 -1.40 10.57
N GLU A 243 -5.56 -1.32 9.43
CA GLU A 243 -4.14 -0.95 9.35
C GLU A 243 -3.84 0.42 9.98
N ILE A 244 -4.86 1.29 10.12
CA ILE A 244 -4.78 2.57 10.84
C ILE A 244 -4.68 2.35 12.36
N ALA A 245 -5.44 1.40 12.91
CA ALA A 245 -5.34 1.05 14.33
C ALA A 245 -3.95 0.51 14.65
N ASP A 246 -3.43 -0.40 13.81
CA ASP A 246 -2.08 -0.95 13.97
C ASP A 246 -1.00 0.14 13.90
N GLU A 247 -1.07 1.09 12.97
CA GLU A 247 -0.15 2.23 12.90
C GLU A 247 -0.21 3.09 14.17
N MET A 248 -1.41 3.44 14.63
CA MET A 248 -1.58 4.36 15.75
C MET A 248 -1.30 3.73 17.12
N LEU A 249 -1.52 2.43 17.24
CA LEU A 249 -1.51 1.69 18.50
C LEU A 249 -0.35 0.67 18.57
N GLY A 250 0.52 0.61 17.57
CA GLY A 250 1.74 -0.20 17.59
C GLY A 250 1.51 -1.68 17.27
N GLY A 251 0.50 -2.00 16.47
CA GLY A 251 0.31 -3.32 15.87
C GLY A 251 1.31 -3.60 14.74
N VAL A 252 1.38 -4.85 14.30
CA VAL A 252 2.40 -5.34 13.35
C VAL A 252 2.00 -5.22 11.88
N LEU A 253 0.72 -4.92 11.60
CA LEU A 253 0.13 -4.81 10.26
C LEU A 253 -0.12 -3.34 9.86
N SER A 254 0.78 -2.44 10.22
CA SER A 254 0.71 -1.03 9.83
C SER A 254 0.89 -0.85 8.31
N ALA A 255 0.03 -0.01 7.71
CA ALA A 255 0.17 0.51 6.34
C ALA A 255 0.84 1.90 6.29
N GLY A 256 1.41 2.35 7.41
CA GLY A 256 2.08 3.63 7.55
C GLY A 256 1.13 4.84 7.65
N PRO A 257 1.69 6.04 7.84
CA PRO A 257 0.91 7.25 8.15
C PRO A 257 0.02 7.71 7.00
N ASN A 258 0.37 7.35 5.75
CA ASN A 258 -0.33 7.77 4.55
C ASN A 258 -1.56 6.91 4.21
N ARG A 259 -1.89 5.89 5.02
CA ARG A 259 -3.11 5.11 4.81
C ARG A 259 -4.34 6.02 4.86
N LEU A 260 -5.26 5.84 3.90
CA LEU A 260 -6.49 6.61 3.68
C LEU A 260 -6.25 8.03 3.11
N THR A 261 -5.26 8.22 2.24
CA THR A 261 -4.94 9.58 1.72
C THR A 261 -4.95 9.67 0.20
N ALA A 262 -4.55 8.63 -0.53
CA ALA A 262 -4.41 8.67 -1.98
C ALA A 262 -5.75 8.94 -2.68
N ALA A 263 -6.85 8.31 -2.23
CA ALA A 263 -8.16 8.54 -2.81
C ALA A 263 -8.61 10.00 -2.68
N SER A 264 -8.43 10.59 -1.50
CA SER A 264 -8.71 12.00 -1.23
C SER A 264 -7.91 12.95 -2.12
N ARG A 265 -6.59 12.70 -2.25
CA ARG A 265 -5.69 13.52 -3.07
C ARG A 265 -5.95 13.38 -4.57
N LYS A 266 -6.24 12.17 -5.05
CA LYS A 266 -6.52 11.88 -6.47
C LYS A 266 -7.95 12.21 -6.88
N GLY A 267 -8.84 12.43 -5.91
CA GLY A 267 -10.24 12.78 -6.12
C GLY A 267 -11.09 11.64 -6.68
N ILE A 268 -10.67 10.38 -6.45
CA ILE A 268 -11.49 9.23 -6.86
C ILE A 268 -12.60 8.96 -5.83
N PRO A 269 -13.76 8.44 -6.25
CA PRO A 269 -14.81 7.97 -5.35
C PRO A 269 -14.29 7.00 -4.28
N GLN A 270 -14.63 7.26 -3.01
CA GLN A 270 -14.27 6.40 -1.89
C GLN A 270 -15.47 6.18 -0.96
N VAL A 271 -15.74 4.92 -0.62
CA VAL A 271 -16.73 4.52 0.39
C VAL A 271 -16.01 3.75 1.48
N ILE A 272 -16.05 4.27 2.70
CA ILE A 272 -15.20 3.86 3.83
C ILE A 272 -16.05 3.20 4.90
N ALA A 273 -15.56 2.12 5.51
CA ALA A 273 -16.11 1.57 6.75
C ALA A 273 -14.99 1.28 7.78
N PRO A 274 -15.33 1.19 9.07
CA PRO A 274 -14.35 0.93 10.13
C PRO A 274 -13.99 -0.57 10.26
N GLY A 275 -14.05 -1.34 9.18
CA GLY A 275 -13.95 -2.79 9.24
C GLY A 275 -12.62 -3.28 9.82
N GLY A 276 -12.72 -4.14 10.83
CA GLY A 276 -11.57 -4.69 11.55
C GLY A 276 -10.82 -3.69 12.44
N LEU A 277 -11.16 -2.38 12.45
CA LEU A 277 -10.54 -1.40 13.35
C LEU A 277 -10.76 -1.74 14.82
N ASP A 278 -11.66 -2.68 15.12
CA ASP A 278 -11.88 -3.19 16.46
C ASP A 278 -10.69 -3.99 17.01
N LEU A 279 -9.68 -4.30 16.18
CA LEU A 279 -8.54 -5.15 16.49
C LEU A 279 -7.20 -4.41 16.29
N ILE A 280 -6.28 -4.63 17.22
CA ILE A 280 -4.84 -4.36 17.09
C ILE A 280 -4.15 -5.71 16.88
N ASN A 281 -3.35 -5.84 15.83
CA ASN A 281 -2.76 -7.12 15.45
C ASN A 281 -1.33 -7.27 15.97
N PHE A 282 -1.04 -8.43 16.53
CA PHE A 282 0.29 -8.83 17.00
C PHE A 282 0.64 -10.22 16.47
N GLY A 283 1.88 -10.63 16.75
CA GLY A 283 2.34 -11.99 16.52
C GLY A 283 1.76 -13.00 17.51
N PRO A 284 2.50 -14.07 17.84
CA PRO A 284 2.11 -14.99 18.90
C PRO A 284 1.87 -14.25 20.22
N LYS A 285 0.99 -14.76 21.08
CA LYS A 285 0.55 -14.11 22.34
C LYS A 285 1.69 -13.58 23.22
N ASN A 286 2.81 -14.30 23.29
CA ASN A 286 3.99 -13.89 24.08
C ASN A 286 4.74 -12.68 23.51
N THR A 287 4.40 -12.22 22.31
CA THR A 287 4.95 -11.01 21.68
C THR A 287 4.12 -9.76 21.96
N ILE A 288 2.96 -9.91 22.61
CA ILE A 288 2.10 -8.77 22.96
C ILE A 288 2.84 -7.87 23.97
N PRO A 289 2.91 -6.55 23.73
CA PRO A 289 3.48 -5.60 24.68
C PRO A 289 2.80 -5.66 26.06
N GLU A 290 3.60 -5.60 27.13
CA GLU A 290 3.13 -5.73 28.53
C GLU A 290 2.02 -4.75 28.89
N HIS A 291 2.09 -3.51 28.37
CA HIS A 291 1.08 -2.49 28.65
C HIS A 291 -0.32 -2.87 28.12
N TYR A 292 -0.41 -3.64 27.03
CA TYR A 292 -1.70 -4.18 26.56
C TYR A 292 -2.17 -5.34 27.42
N MET A 293 -1.26 -6.24 27.81
CA MET A 293 -1.59 -7.35 28.71
C MET A 293 -2.18 -6.85 30.04
N ASN A 294 -1.68 -5.72 30.55
CA ASN A 294 -2.20 -5.10 31.77
C ASN A 294 -3.61 -4.52 31.62
N GLN A 295 -4.11 -4.31 30.41
CA GLN A 295 -5.42 -3.71 30.12
C GLN A 295 -6.51 -4.71 29.76
N ILE A 296 -6.21 -6.01 29.57
CA ILE A 296 -7.16 -7.00 29.04
C ILE A 296 -8.41 -7.23 29.90
N HIS A 297 -8.39 -6.74 31.14
CA HIS A 297 -9.53 -6.75 32.05
C HIS A 297 -10.56 -5.65 31.73
N LEU A 298 -10.21 -4.65 30.93
CA LEU A 298 -11.09 -3.57 30.53
C LEU A 298 -12.13 -4.07 29.50
N PRO A 299 -13.40 -3.64 29.59
CA PRO A 299 -14.41 -3.99 28.61
C PRO A 299 -13.98 -3.61 27.18
N GLY A 300 -14.09 -4.55 26.25
CA GLY A 300 -13.67 -4.37 24.85
C GLY A 300 -12.18 -4.63 24.56
N ARG A 301 -11.32 -4.81 25.58
CA ARG A 301 -9.87 -5.08 25.45
C ARG A 301 -9.53 -6.57 25.45
N SER A 302 -10.40 -7.45 24.97
CA SER A 302 -10.14 -8.90 25.06
C SER A 302 -9.06 -9.35 24.07
N ILE A 303 -8.36 -10.42 24.44
CA ILE A 303 -7.44 -11.13 23.55
C ILE A 303 -8.24 -12.05 22.63
N TYR A 304 -7.92 -12.02 21.35
CA TYR A 304 -8.37 -12.98 20.36
C TYR A 304 -7.17 -13.71 19.75
N GLU A 305 -6.93 -14.95 20.18
CA GLU A 305 -5.92 -15.82 19.58
C GLU A 305 -6.46 -16.40 18.27
N HIS A 306 -6.15 -15.75 17.14
CA HIS A 306 -6.66 -16.14 15.83
C HIS A 306 -6.02 -17.45 15.35
N ASN A 307 -4.69 -17.56 15.48
CA ASN A 307 -3.92 -18.76 15.19
C ASN A 307 -2.60 -18.74 15.99
N PRO A 308 -1.76 -19.80 15.96
CA PRO A 308 -0.53 -19.84 16.75
C PRO A 308 0.47 -18.69 16.51
N ASN A 309 0.36 -18.00 15.37
CA ASN A 309 1.25 -16.93 14.97
C ASN A 309 0.62 -15.53 15.03
N VAL A 310 -0.69 -15.42 15.26
CA VAL A 310 -1.43 -14.16 15.19
C VAL A 310 -2.38 -14.05 16.35
N THR A 311 -2.20 -12.99 17.14
CA THR A 311 -3.07 -12.63 18.25
C THR A 311 -3.52 -11.19 18.09
N CYS A 312 -4.82 -10.95 18.26
CA CYS A 312 -5.40 -9.63 18.19
C CYS A 312 -5.86 -9.17 19.58
N ILE A 313 -5.91 -7.85 19.78
CA ILE A 313 -6.43 -7.23 21.00
C ILE A 313 -7.49 -6.22 20.61
N GLY A 314 -8.63 -6.22 21.31
CA GLY A 314 -9.68 -5.26 21.02
C GLY A 314 -9.28 -3.81 21.30
N ILE A 315 -9.68 -2.85 20.47
CA ILE A 315 -9.49 -1.41 20.80
C ILE A 315 -10.51 -0.94 21.84
N LEU A 316 -10.17 0.09 22.61
CA LEU A 316 -11.10 0.74 23.54
C LEU A 316 -11.97 1.79 22.82
N PRO A 317 -13.15 2.15 23.36
CA PRO A 317 -13.98 3.22 22.80
C PRO A 317 -13.25 4.57 22.64
N GLU A 318 -12.37 4.95 23.58
CA GLU A 318 -11.58 6.18 23.44
C GLU A 318 -10.48 6.10 22.38
N GLU A 319 -9.97 4.90 22.09
CA GLU A 319 -9.07 4.72 20.95
C GLU A 319 -9.83 4.81 19.63
N ALA A 320 -11.06 4.31 19.58
CA ALA A 320 -11.94 4.48 18.43
C ALA A 320 -12.20 5.96 18.14
N TYR A 321 -12.43 6.79 19.17
CA TYR A 321 -12.54 8.25 19.02
C TYR A 321 -11.27 8.87 18.40
N ARG A 322 -10.09 8.49 18.90
CA ARG A 322 -8.81 9.02 18.38
C ARG A 322 -8.50 8.56 16.95
N ILE A 323 -8.88 7.32 16.62
CA ILE A 323 -8.77 6.82 15.24
C ILE A 323 -9.72 7.60 14.32
N ALA A 324 -10.96 7.87 14.76
CA ALA A 324 -11.89 8.72 14.02
C ALA A 324 -11.33 10.11 13.77
N GLU A 325 -10.70 10.74 14.77
CA GLU A 325 -9.99 12.02 14.60
C GLU A 325 -8.91 11.94 13.51
N ASN A 326 -8.08 10.88 13.52
CA ASN A 326 -7.04 10.68 12.49
C ASN A 326 -7.65 10.53 11.09
N MET A 327 -8.68 9.69 10.95
CA MET A 327 -9.37 9.47 9.69
C MET A 327 -10.05 10.74 9.18
N ALA A 328 -10.75 11.46 10.06
CA ALA A 328 -11.43 12.71 9.71
C ALA A 328 -10.46 13.77 9.19
N LYS A 329 -9.30 13.94 9.83
CA LYS A 329 -8.26 14.88 9.39
C LYS A 329 -7.79 14.58 7.96
N LYS A 330 -7.62 13.31 7.60
CA LYS A 330 -7.23 12.87 6.25
C LYS A 330 -8.36 13.03 5.24
N LEU A 331 -9.58 12.64 5.61
CA LEU A 331 -10.76 12.71 4.75
C LEU A 331 -11.20 14.16 4.49
N ASN A 332 -10.88 15.10 5.37
CA ASN A 332 -11.07 16.52 5.14
C ASN A 332 -10.29 17.05 3.93
N GLU A 333 -9.28 16.33 3.43
CA GLU A 333 -8.55 16.68 2.21
C GLU A 333 -9.23 16.15 0.94
N ALA A 334 -10.34 15.41 1.07
CA ALA A 334 -11.03 14.82 -0.07
C ALA A 334 -11.52 15.89 -1.06
N THR A 335 -11.11 15.69 -2.31
CA THR A 335 -11.52 16.49 -3.47
C THR A 335 -12.63 15.82 -4.29
N GLY A 336 -12.72 14.49 -4.22
CA GLY A 336 -13.81 13.69 -4.79
C GLY A 336 -14.86 13.26 -3.75
N PRO A 337 -15.92 12.54 -4.16
CA PRO A 337 -16.94 12.02 -3.26
C PRO A 337 -16.36 11.04 -2.23
N ALA A 338 -16.68 11.25 -0.95
CA ALA A 338 -16.27 10.41 0.17
C ALA A 338 -17.45 10.15 1.11
N VAL A 339 -17.85 8.89 1.25
CA VAL A 339 -18.91 8.48 2.17
C VAL A 339 -18.34 7.55 3.23
N ILE A 340 -18.56 7.88 4.50
CA ILE A 340 -18.18 7.05 5.64
C ILE A 340 -19.43 6.34 6.15
N CYS A 341 -19.47 5.01 6.05
CA CYS A 341 -20.55 4.16 6.57
C CYS A 341 -20.11 3.54 7.90
N VAL A 342 -20.75 3.92 9.01
CA VAL A 342 -20.46 3.36 10.34
C VAL A 342 -21.52 2.30 10.71
N PRO A 343 -21.17 1.00 10.76
CA PRO A 343 -22.07 -0.06 11.19
C PRO A 343 -22.21 -0.06 12.70
N MET A 344 -23.41 0.25 13.20
CA MET A 344 -23.68 0.39 14.63
C MET A 344 -23.71 -0.93 15.38
N ARG A 345 -23.89 -2.07 14.70
CA ARG A 345 -24.01 -3.38 15.34
C ARG A 345 -22.75 -4.24 15.25
N GLY A 346 -21.65 -3.68 14.77
CA GLY A 346 -20.33 -4.32 14.80
C GLY A 346 -19.48 -4.11 13.55
N TRP A 347 -18.16 -4.03 13.74
CA TRP A 347 -17.16 -3.74 12.71
C TRP A 347 -16.54 -4.99 12.07
N GLY A 348 -17.06 -6.18 12.37
CA GLY A 348 -16.55 -7.45 11.85
C GLY A 348 -16.90 -8.61 12.78
N ALA A 349 -16.52 -9.82 12.38
CA ALA A 349 -16.83 -11.04 13.12
C ALA A 349 -16.48 -10.98 14.62
N CYS A 350 -15.36 -10.34 14.99
CA CYS A 350 -14.94 -10.24 16.38
C CYS A 350 -15.74 -9.24 17.21
N ASP A 351 -16.54 -8.38 16.58
CA ASP A 351 -17.35 -7.34 17.19
C ASP A 351 -18.84 -7.64 17.07
N LEU A 352 -19.29 -8.70 17.73
CA LEU A 352 -20.64 -9.20 17.56
C LEU A 352 -21.30 -9.57 18.90
N LYS A 353 -22.50 -9.04 19.15
CA LYS A 353 -23.24 -9.26 20.41
C LYS A 353 -23.55 -10.73 20.70
N ILE A 354 -23.94 -11.48 19.67
CA ILE A 354 -24.38 -12.88 19.77
C ILE A 354 -23.69 -13.65 18.64
N PRO A 355 -23.11 -14.84 18.90
CA PRO A 355 -22.55 -15.68 17.85
C PRO A 355 -23.48 -15.86 16.65
N ASP A 356 -22.96 -15.56 15.47
CA ASP A 356 -23.59 -15.86 14.19
C ASP A 356 -22.50 -16.24 13.18
N LYS A 357 -22.53 -17.50 12.75
CA LYS A 357 -21.56 -18.04 11.77
C LYS A 357 -21.69 -17.36 10.41
N ASN A 358 -22.88 -16.87 10.05
CA ASN A 358 -23.08 -16.15 8.79
C ASN A 358 -22.39 -14.78 8.81
N LEU A 359 -22.25 -14.19 10.01
CA LEU A 359 -21.50 -12.95 10.23
C LEU A 359 -20.02 -13.20 10.55
N GLY A 360 -19.57 -14.47 10.52
CA GLY A 360 -18.18 -14.88 10.65
C GLY A 360 -17.75 -15.32 12.05
N TRP A 361 -18.63 -15.30 13.06
CA TRP A 361 -18.27 -15.62 14.45
C TRP A 361 -19.05 -16.80 15.00
N ALA A 362 -18.34 -17.88 15.34
CA ALA A 362 -18.96 -19.13 15.79
C ALA A 362 -19.18 -19.22 17.32
N GLY A 363 -18.65 -18.28 18.11
CA GLY A 363 -18.73 -18.33 19.58
C GLY A 363 -17.52 -18.98 20.24
N PRO A 364 -17.59 -19.29 21.55
CA PRO A 364 -18.79 -19.72 22.30
C PRO A 364 -19.67 -18.60 22.89
N SER A 365 -19.24 -17.34 22.87
CA SER A 365 -19.94 -16.18 23.42
C SER A 365 -19.93 -15.03 22.42
N ALA A 366 -20.43 -13.85 22.83
CA ALA A 366 -20.20 -12.59 22.11
C ALA A 366 -18.74 -12.49 21.62
N GLY A 367 -18.56 -11.82 20.48
CA GLY A 367 -17.26 -11.54 19.91
C GLY A 367 -16.35 -10.86 20.94
N PRO A 368 -15.04 -11.15 20.91
CA PRO A 368 -14.10 -10.74 21.96
C PRO A 368 -14.00 -9.23 22.12
N THR A 369 -14.26 -8.45 21.05
CA THR A 369 -14.18 -7.00 21.10
C THR A 369 -15.52 -6.36 21.45
N TRP A 370 -16.63 -7.10 21.41
CA TRP A 370 -17.98 -6.56 21.58
C TRP A 370 -18.14 -5.78 22.89
N ILE A 371 -18.66 -4.56 22.78
CA ILE A 371 -18.98 -3.70 23.91
C ILE A 371 -20.30 -2.99 23.63
N ALA A 372 -21.33 -3.31 24.40
CA ALA A 372 -22.65 -2.73 24.22
C ALA A 372 -22.69 -1.27 24.69
N ASP A 373 -23.41 -0.44 23.95
CA ASP A 373 -23.81 0.89 24.40
C ASP A 373 -24.80 0.79 25.59
N PRO A 374 -24.61 1.58 26.66
CA PRO A 374 -25.49 1.51 27.84
C PRO A 374 -26.95 1.87 27.55
N ASP A 375 -27.19 2.80 26.64
CA ASP A 375 -28.54 3.32 26.34
C ASP A 375 -29.25 2.51 25.25
N LYS A 376 -28.47 1.90 24.35
CA LYS A 376 -28.94 1.12 23.22
C LYS A 376 -28.11 -0.17 23.05
N PRO A 377 -28.36 -1.23 23.85
CA PRO A 377 -27.47 -2.40 23.95
C PRO A 377 -27.31 -3.27 22.68
N GLU A 378 -28.06 -2.99 21.62
CA GLU A 378 -27.86 -3.53 20.28
C GLU A 378 -26.76 -2.80 19.49
N TRP A 379 -26.35 -1.63 19.95
CA TRP A 379 -25.28 -0.84 19.36
C TRP A 379 -23.96 -1.04 20.08
N SER A 380 -22.89 -0.91 19.30
CA SER A 380 -21.51 -0.92 19.78
C SER A 380 -21.16 0.44 20.36
N LEU A 381 -20.72 0.47 21.63
CA LEU A 381 -20.21 1.70 22.27
C LEU A 381 -19.00 2.26 21.51
N ARG A 382 -18.19 1.38 20.90
CA ARG A 382 -17.10 1.79 20.00
C ARG A 382 -17.61 2.56 18.80
N SER A 383 -18.70 2.12 18.17
CA SER A 383 -19.30 2.82 17.03
C SER A 383 -19.79 4.21 17.42
N LYS A 384 -20.40 4.36 18.61
CA LYS A 384 -20.79 5.69 19.11
C LYS A 384 -19.59 6.61 19.30
N ARG A 385 -18.54 6.16 20.00
CA ARG A 385 -17.34 6.98 20.23
C ARG A 385 -16.59 7.31 18.93
N PHE A 386 -16.59 6.40 17.96
CA PHE A 386 -16.07 6.65 16.62
C PHE A 386 -16.87 7.74 15.89
N ILE A 387 -18.21 7.69 15.96
CA ILE A 387 -19.08 8.74 15.40
C ILE A 387 -18.85 10.08 16.08
N ASP A 388 -18.69 10.11 17.41
CA ASP A 388 -18.39 11.35 18.13
C ASP A 388 -17.10 11.98 17.58
N GLY A 389 -16.04 11.19 17.42
CA GLY A 389 -14.78 11.67 16.85
C GLY A 389 -14.93 12.14 15.40
N LEU A 390 -15.73 11.46 14.58
CA LEU A 390 -16.00 11.94 13.22
C LEU A 390 -16.80 13.25 13.24
N LYS A 391 -17.81 13.40 14.09
CA LYS A 391 -18.60 14.64 14.19
C LYS A 391 -17.77 15.83 14.65
N ASP A 392 -16.83 15.60 15.56
CA ASP A 392 -15.98 16.67 16.10
C ASP A 392 -14.95 17.19 15.07
N TYR A 393 -14.46 16.32 14.17
CA TYR A 393 -13.31 16.63 13.32
C TYR A 393 -13.56 16.56 11.81
N LEU A 394 -14.62 15.90 11.33
CA LEU A 394 -14.94 15.80 9.91
C LEU A 394 -15.72 17.05 9.48
N ASN A 395 -15.31 17.65 8.37
CA ASN A 395 -15.97 18.81 7.80
C ASN A 395 -17.24 18.37 7.04
N LEU A 396 -18.35 18.26 7.77
CA LEU A 396 -19.66 17.86 7.24
C LEU A 396 -20.35 18.95 6.40
N ASP A 397 -19.83 20.19 6.40
CA ASP A 397 -20.33 21.26 5.51
C ASP A 397 -19.90 21.02 4.05
N LYS A 398 -18.90 20.15 3.82
CA LYS A 398 -18.47 19.79 2.47
C LYS A 398 -19.57 18.99 1.75
N PRO A 399 -19.96 19.39 0.52
CA PRO A 399 -21.00 18.69 -0.23
C PRO A 399 -20.54 17.32 -0.75
N ASN A 400 -19.23 17.10 -0.84
CA ASN A 400 -18.63 15.85 -1.30
C ASN A 400 -18.28 14.88 -0.16
N ILE A 401 -18.60 15.20 1.09
CA ILE A 401 -18.36 14.34 2.25
C ILE A 401 -19.68 14.04 2.96
N GLU A 402 -19.93 12.77 3.25
CA GLU A 402 -21.12 12.32 3.97
C GLU A 402 -20.76 11.28 5.02
N LEU A 403 -21.39 11.39 6.19
CA LEU A 403 -21.31 10.41 7.26
C LEU A 403 -22.66 9.72 7.41
N LEU A 404 -22.67 8.40 7.23
CA LEU A 404 -23.84 7.55 7.38
C LEU A 404 -23.71 6.70 8.65
N ILE A 405 -24.69 6.85 9.55
CA ILE A 405 -24.90 5.97 10.70
C ILE A 405 -25.81 4.83 10.23
N VAL A 406 -25.33 3.59 10.28
CA VAL A 406 -26.03 2.44 9.69
C VAL A 406 -26.39 1.45 10.80
N ASP A 407 -27.67 1.24 11.07
CA ASP A 407 -28.18 0.31 12.10
C ASP A 407 -28.11 -1.16 11.64
N LYS A 408 -26.90 -1.58 11.27
CA LYS A 408 -26.54 -2.90 10.78
C LYS A 408 -25.17 -3.32 11.32
N HIS A 409 -24.92 -4.61 11.32
CA HIS A 409 -23.59 -5.20 11.46
C HIS A 409 -22.91 -5.20 10.09
N MET A 410 -21.61 -4.97 10.03
CA MET A 410 -20.90 -4.80 8.76
C MET A 410 -21.04 -6.00 7.80
N ASN A 411 -21.09 -7.22 8.35
CA ASN A 411 -21.24 -8.46 7.56
C ASN A 411 -22.71 -8.80 7.22
N GLU A 412 -23.69 -7.97 7.59
CA GLU A 412 -25.05 -8.13 7.07
C GLU A 412 -25.08 -7.76 5.56
N PRO A 413 -25.82 -8.50 4.73
CA PRO A 413 -25.92 -8.23 3.29
C PRO A 413 -26.28 -6.78 2.95
N GLU A 414 -27.19 -6.17 3.70
CA GLU A 414 -27.68 -4.81 3.47
C GLU A 414 -26.59 -3.76 3.65
N PHE A 415 -25.63 -3.98 4.55
CA PHE A 415 -24.51 -3.05 4.73
C PHE A 415 -23.57 -3.08 3.51
N SER A 416 -23.29 -4.28 3.00
CA SER A 416 -22.49 -4.49 1.78
C SER A 416 -23.17 -3.90 0.54
N ASP A 417 -24.48 -4.11 0.40
CA ASP A 417 -25.29 -3.57 -0.71
C ASP A 417 -25.33 -2.03 -0.66
N LEU A 418 -25.44 -1.44 0.54
CA LEU A 418 -25.37 0.00 0.73
C LEU A 418 -24.03 0.55 0.24
N MET A 419 -22.91 0.00 0.71
CA MET A 419 -21.58 0.52 0.35
C MET A 419 -21.28 0.40 -1.14
N SER A 420 -21.55 -0.77 -1.72
CA SER A 420 -21.31 -1.03 -3.14
C SER A 420 -22.25 -0.24 -4.06
N GLY A 421 -23.51 -0.07 -3.65
CA GLY A 421 -24.47 0.79 -4.32
C GLY A 421 -24.05 2.27 -4.34
N ILE A 422 -23.57 2.79 -3.20
CA ILE A 422 -23.03 4.16 -3.11
C ILE A 422 -21.85 4.34 -4.06
N LEU A 423 -20.88 3.42 -4.06
CA LEU A 423 -19.71 3.54 -4.93
C LEU A 423 -20.12 3.48 -6.41
N SER A 424 -21.04 2.59 -6.77
CA SER A 424 -21.58 2.50 -8.13
C SER A 424 -22.23 3.82 -8.56
N ASP A 425 -23.02 4.46 -7.70
CA ASP A 425 -23.62 5.76 -8.01
C ASP A 425 -22.56 6.85 -8.20
N MET A 426 -21.52 6.88 -7.34
CA MET A 426 -20.42 7.84 -7.48
C MET A 426 -19.68 7.67 -8.80
N LEU A 427 -19.34 6.44 -9.17
CA LEU A 427 -18.65 6.11 -10.42
C LEU A 427 -19.50 6.46 -11.65
N ASN A 428 -20.83 6.40 -11.52
CA ASN A 428 -21.78 6.78 -12.56
C ASN A 428 -22.19 8.27 -12.53
N GLY A 429 -21.63 9.07 -11.62
CA GLY A 429 -21.98 10.50 -11.47
C GLY A 429 -23.42 10.75 -11.00
N LYS A 430 -24.03 9.77 -10.33
CA LYS A 430 -25.43 9.82 -9.84
C LYS A 430 -25.52 10.00 -8.33
N TRP A 431 -24.40 9.92 -7.61
CA TRP A 431 -24.39 10.08 -6.16
C TRP A 431 -24.63 11.55 -5.79
N GLU A 432 -25.57 11.74 -4.87
CA GLU A 432 -25.81 13.00 -4.17
C GLU A 432 -25.82 12.75 -2.67
N LYS A 433 -25.32 13.72 -1.89
CA LYS A 433 -25.40 13.67 -0.43
C LYS A 433 -26.86 13.55 0.02
N ASN A 434 -27.13 12.68 0.98
CA ASN A 434 -28.46 12.28 1.48
C ASN A 434 -29.27 11.37 0.55
N SER A 435 -28.73 10.92 -0.60
CA SER A 435 -29.43 10.04 -1.55
C SER A 435 -29.86 8.68 -0.99
N ARG A 436 -29.35 8.29 0.19
CA ARG A 436 -29.65 7.02 0.87
C ARG A 436 -30.50 7.15 2.13
N SER A 437 -31.05 8.35 2.39
CA SER A 437 -31.83 8.64 3.61
C SER A 437 -33.22 8.01 3.65
N ASP A 438 -33.67 7.40 2.55
CA ASP A 438 -34.93 6.67 2.43
C ASP A 438 -34.86 5.27 3.08
N LEU A 439 -33.66 4.74 3.27
CA LEU A 439 -33.44 3.44 3.91
C LEU A 439 -33.67 3.56 5.43
N ALA A 440 -34.63 2.80 5.95
CA ALA A 440 -35.02 2.86 7.37
C ALA A 440 -33.91 2.53 8.39
N TYR A 441 -32.81 1.92 7.94
CA TYR A 441 -31.64 1.57 8.75
C TYR A 441 -30.44 2.52 8.55
N VAL A 442 -30.61 3.61 7.79
CA VAL A 442 -29.57 4.61 7.51
C VAL A 442 -30.00 5.97 8.05
N GLN A 443 -29.08 6.65 8.72
CA GLN A 443 -29.21 8.05 9.11
C GLN A 443 -27.99 8.82 8.58
N SER A 444 -28.24 9.82 7.72
CA SER A 444 -27.22 10.79 7.31
C SER A 444 -27.03 11.87 8.40
N VAL A 445 -25.78 12.33 8.57
CA VAL A 445 -25.38 13.34 9.59
C VAL A 445 -25.11 14.69 8.96
#